data_AF-A0A972DSV9-F1
#
_entry.id   AF-A0A972DSV9-F1
#
_cell.length_a   1.000
_cell.length_b   1.000
_cell.length_c   1.000
_cell.angle_alpha   90.00
_cell.angle_beta   90.00
_cell.angle_gamma   90.00
#
_symmetry.space_group_name_H-M   'P 1'
#
loop_
_entity.id
_entity.type
_entity.pdbx_description
1 polymer ?
#
loop_
_entity_poly.entity_id
_entity_poly.type
_entity_poly.pdbx_seq_one_letter_code
_entity_poly.pdbx_strand_id
1 'polypeptide(L)'
;AKTMAYVASGLLAAVAGICHAAQARQGDPEAGATYELTAIAMVVIGGTSLIGGRGGVGLTLLGTLTIGYLDKILSINAVEESGRLMLTGAIIVIAVLTQRRR
;
A
#
# COMPACT_ATOMS: atom_id res chain seq x y z
N ALA A 1 -10.89 -9.41 19.84
CA ALA A 1 -10.04 -8.42 19.15
C ALA A 1 -9.58 -8.88 17.77
N LYS A 2 -8.85 -10.01 17.64
CA LYS A 2 -8.32 -10.49 16.35
C LYS A 2 -9.41 -10.75 15.28
N THR A 3 -10.54 -11.35 15.69
CA THR A 3 -11.69 -11.59 14.81
C THR A 3 -12.34 -10.29 14.33
N MET A 4 -12.50 -9.30 15.20
CA MET A 4 -13.02 -7.98 14.83
C MET A 4 -12.11 -7.26 13.84
N ALA A 5 -10.78 -7.40 13.97
CA ALA A 5 -9.83 -6.83 13.01
C ALA A 5 -9.97 -7.45 11.62
N TYR A 6 -10.12 -8.78 11.53
CA TYR A 6 -10.35 -9.48 10.26
C TYR A 6 -11.70 -9.12 9.62
N VAL A 7 -12.76 -8.97 10.42
CA VAL A 7 -14.07 -8.54 9.93
C VAL A 7 -14.00 -7.09 9.42
N ALA A 8 -13.34 -6.20 10.16
CA ALA A 8 -13.15 -4.82 9.74
C ALA A 8 -12.32 -4.70 8.47
N SER A 9 -11.22 -5.46 8.33
CA SER A 9 -10.43 -5.46 7.09
C SER A 9 -11.20 -6.01 5.90
N GLY A 10 -11.99 -7.06 6.10
CA GLY A 10 -12.85 -7.61 5.04
C GLY A 10 -13.93 -6.62 4.57
N LEU A 11 -14.56 -5.91 5.51
CA LEU A 11 -15.55 -4.88 5.19
C LEU A 11 -14.93 -3.70 4.44
N LEU A 12 -13.75 -3.22 4.88
CA LEU A 12 -13.01 -2.16 4.19
C LEU A 12 -12.57 -2.58 2.78
N ALA A 13 -12.10 -3.81 2.61
CA ALA A 13 -11.72 -4.35 1.31
C ALA A 13 -12.92 -4.45 0.35
N ALA A 14 -14.10 -4.87 0.85
CA ALA A 14 -15.32 -4.90 0.05
C ALA A 14 -15.74 -3.50 -0.44
N VAL A 15 -15.70 -2.51 0.45
CA VAL A 15 -16.01 -1.10 0.08
C VAL A 15 -14.99 -0.57 -0.93
N ALA A 16 -13.70 -0.81 -0.72
CA ALA A 16 -12.65 -0.40 -1.65
C ALA A 16 -12.83 -1.04 -3.04
N GLY A 17 -13.19 -2.33 -3.09
CA GLY A 17 -13.47 -3.05 -4.34
C GLY A 17 -14.66 -2.47 -5.11
N ILE A 18 -15.75 -2.11 -4.43
CA ILE A 18 -16.91 -1.45 -5.07
C ILE A 18 -16.51 -0.08 -5.65
N CYS A 19 -15.76 0.72 -4.89
CA CYS A 19 -15.25 2.01 -5.35
C CYS A 19 -14.31 1.88 -6.55
N HIS A 20 -13.45 0.86 -6.56
CA HIS A 20 -12.55 0.58 -7.67
C HIS A 20 -13.32 0.12 -8.91
N ALA A 21 -14.30 -0.77 -8.75
CA ALA A 21 -15.17 -1.22 -9.84
C ALA A 21 -15.96 -0.07 -10.48
N ALA A 22 -16.38 0.92 -9.69
CA ALA A 22 -17.03 2.12 -10.21
C ALA A 22 -16.08 3.04 -11.02
N GLN A 23 -14.76 3.01 -10.73
CA GLN A 23 -13.75 3.77 -11.46
C GLN A 23 -13.23 3.03 -12.70
N ALA A 24 -13.15 1.70 -12.64
CA ALA A 24 -12.68 0.85 -13.72
C ALA A 24 -13.69 0.85 -14.89
N ARG A 25 -13.44 1.67 -15.91
CA ARG A 25 -14.24 1.72 -17.14
C ARG A 25 -13.87 0.64 -18.16
N GLN A 26 -12.76 -0.06 -17.94
CA GLN A 26 -12.26 -1.14 -18.78
C GLN A 26 -11.77 -2.28 -17.89
N GLY A 27 -11.96 -3.52 -18.34
CA GLY A 27 -11.45 -4.71 -17.68
C GLY A 27 -9.95 -4.82 -17.89
N ASP A 28 -9.17 -4.31 -16.94
CA ASP A 28 -7.73 -4.46 -16.92
C ASP A 28 -7.37 -5.74 -16.14
N PRO A 29 -6.76 -6.75 -16.78
CA PRO A 29 -6.38 -8.00 -16.12
C PRO A 29 -5.28 -7.83 -15.06
N GLU A 30 -4.54 -6.72 -15.06
CA GLU A 30 -3.52 -6.43 -14.05
C GLU A 30 -4.06 -5.61 -12.86
N ALA A 31 -5.35 -5.25 -12.88
CA ALA A 31 -5.98 -4.48 -11.82
C ALA A 31 -5.87 -5.20 -10.45
N GLY A 32 -5.14 -4.57 -9.53
CA GLY A 32 -4.99 -5.03 -8.15
C GLY A 32 -3.75 -5.89 -7.87
N ALA A 33 -2.99 -6.32 -8.89
CA ALA A 33 -1.79 -7.15 -8.69
C ALA A 33 -0.73 -6.47 -7.80
N THR A 34 -0.69 -5.14 -7.79
CA THR A 34 0.32 -4.33 -7.11
C THR A 34 -0.17 -3.69 -5.81
N TYR A 35 -1.46 -3.87 -5.48
CA TYR A 35 -2.10 -3.21 -4.33
C TYR A 35 -1.62 -3.76 -3.01
N GLU A 36 -1.37 -5.07 -2.93
CA GLU A 36 -0.82 -5.69 -1.73
C GLU A 36 0.60 -5.16 -1.44
N LEU A 37 1.42 -5.08 -2.48
CA LEU A 37 2.81 -4.64 -2.39
C LEU A 37 2.90 -3.15 -1.99
N THR A 38 2.08 -2.30 -2.61
CA THR A 38 1.99 -0.88 -2.23
C THR A 38 1.39 -0.70 -0.84
N ALA A 39 0.43 -1.52 -0.42
CA ALA A 39 -0.09 -1.51 0.94
C ALA A 39 1.01 -1.82 1.97
N ILE A 40 1.85 -2.83 1.72
CA ILE A 40 3.00 -3.14 2.57
C ILE A 40 3.97 -1.96 2.62
N ALA A 41 4.30 -1.35 1.48
CA ALA A 41 5.18 -0.18 1.43
C ALA A 41 4.65 0.98 2.28
N MET A 42 3.36 1.31 2.15
CA MET A 42 2.71 2.40 2.89
C MET A 42 2.79 2.20 4.41
N VAL A 43 2.51 0.98 4.84
CA VAL A 43 2.43 0.58 6.24
C VAL A 43 3.83 0.62 6.88
N VAL A 44 4.86 0.16 6.17
CA VAL A 44 6.24 0.14 6.66
C VAL A 44 6.89 1.53 6.66
N ILE A 45 6.63 2.38 5.66
CA ILE A 45 7.07 3.80 5.72
C ILE A 45 6.46 4.49 6.95
N GLY A 46 5.20 4.18 7.27
CA GLY A 46 4.57 4.63 8.50
C GLY A 46 5.23 4.10 9.78
N GLY A 47 6.17 3.17 9.73
CA GLY A 47 6.90 2.67 10.90
C GLY A 47 6.23 1.51 11.63
N THR A 48 5.28 0.82 10.99
CA THR A 48 4.75 -0.45 11.53
C THR A 48 5.68 -1.62 11.19
N SER A 49 5.77 -2.58 12.12
CA SER A 49 6.62 -3.77 11.97
C SER A 49 6.05 -4.77 10.95
N LEU A 50 6.87 -5.28 10.03
CA LEU A 50 6.48 -6.37 9.11
C LEU A 50 6.25 -7.69 9.84
N ILE A 51 7.01 -7.92 10.93
CA ILE A 51 6.94 -9.15 11.74
C ILE A 51 5.74 -9.08 12.72
N GLY A 52 5.06 -7.94 12.78
CA GLY A 52 3.95 -7.70 13.69
C GLY A 52 4.40 -7.39 15.12
N GLY A 53 3.42 -7.15 16.01
CA GLY A 53 3.64 -6.92 17.43
C GLY A 53 3.89 -5.46 17.85
N ARG A 54 4.30 -4.56 16.93
CA ARG A 54 4.46 -3.13 17.21
C ARG A 54 4.09 -2.27 15.99
N GLY A 55 3.21 -1.30 16.22
CA GLY A 55 2.74 -0.35 15.22
C GLY A 55 1.45 0.35 15.64
N GLY A 56 1.13 1.49 15.04
CA GLY A 56 -0.07 2.27 15.38
C GLY A 56 -0.68 2.96 14.17
N VAL A 57 -2.01 3.00 14.12
CA VAL A 57 -2.81 3.47 12.96
C VAL A 57 -2.46 4.89 12.52
N GLY A 58 -2.19 5.82 13.44
CA GLY A 58 -1.91 7.22 13.10
C GLY A 58 -0.64 7.43 12.28
N LEU A 59 0.41 6.69 12.61
CA LEU A 59 1.69 6.71 11.90
C LEU A 59 1.57 6.03 10.52
N THR A 60 0.77 4.97 10.43
CA THR A 60 0.41 4.31 9.17
C THR A 60 -0.38 5.23 8.24
N LEU A 61 -1.32 6.02 8.77
CA LEU A 61 -2.06 7.00 7.99
C LEU A 61 -1.13 8.03 7.34
N LEU A 62 -0.13 8.52 8.09
CA LEU A 62 0.89 9.41 7.54
C LEU A 62 1.67 8.74 6.39
N GLY A 63 2.09 7.48 6.57
CA GLY A 63 2.75 6.68 5.54
C GLY A 63 1.89 6.48 4.28
N THR A 64 0.61 6.15 4.45
CA THR A 64 -0.34 6.01 3.34
C THR A 64 -0.54 7.31 2.57
N LEU A 65 -0.61 8.45 3.27
CA LEU A 65 -0.72 9.75 2.62
C LEU A 65 0.54 10.06 1.80
N THR A 66 1.70 9.73 2.35
CA THR A 66 3.00 10.06 1.73
C THR A 66 3.20 9.28 0.43
N ILE A 67 3.05 7.95 0.45
CA ILE A 67 3.15 7.14 -0.78
C ILE A 67 1.99 7.44 -1.73
N GLY A 68 0.76 7.59 -1.23
CA GLY A 68 -0.40 7.87 -2.07
C GLY A 68 -0.24 9.18 -2.86
N TYR A 69 0.29 10.23 -2.24
CA TYR A 69 0.64 11.45 -2.94
C TYR A 69 1.81 11.28 -3.90
N LEU A 70 2.88 10.56 -3.50
CA LEU A 70 4.01 10.26 -4.39
C LEU A 70 3.54 9.54 -5.66
N ASP A 71 2.69 8.53 -5.54
CA ASP A 71 2.12 7.77 -6.64
C ASP A 71 1.32 8.67 -7.59
N LYS A 72 0.45 9.53 -7.03
CA LYS A 72 -0.31 10.50 -7.82
C LYS A 72 0.55 11.56 -8.50
N ILE A 73 1.56 12.08 -7.81
CA ILE A 73 2.49 13.08 -8.38
C ILE A 73 3.30 12.45 -9.52
N LEU A 74 3.85 11.25 -9.32
CA LEU A 74 4.62 10.54 -10.35
C LEU A 74 3.75 10.22 -11.57
N SER A 75 2.50 9.81 -11.36
CA SER A 75 1.54 9.55 -12.43
C SER A 75 1.24 10.82 -13.25
N ILE A 76 1.10 11.98 -12.60
CA ILE A 76 0.86 13.26 -13.29
C ILE A 76 2.11 13.72 -14.07
N ASN A 77 3.32 13.40 -13.58
CA ASN A 77 4.58 13.67 -14.27
C ASN A 77 4.85 12.71 -15.45
N ALA A 78 3.86 11.93 -15.88
CA ALA A 78 3.94 10.97 -16.98
C ALA A 78 5.07 9.92 -16.81
N VAL A 79 5.41 9.57 -15.57
CA VAL A 79 6.33 8.46 -15.30
C VAL A 79 5.62 7.16 -15.65
N GLU A 80 6.31 6.31 -16.42
CA GLU A 80 5.78 5.01 -16.83
C GLU A 80 5.52 4.10 -15.61
N GLU A 81 4.47 3.27 -15.69
CA GLU A 81 4.03 2.39 -14.60
C GLU A 81 5.13 1.42 -14.14
N SER A 82 5.94 0.96 -15.09
CA SER A 82 7.14 0.15 -14.87
C SER A 82 8.13 0.82 -13.91
N GLY A 83 8.35 2.14 -14.05
CA GLY A 83 9.24 2.91 -13.18
C GLY A 83 8.69 3.07 -11.76
N ARG A 84 7.38 3.24 -11.64
CA ARG A 84 6.68 3.32 -10.35
C ARG A 84 6.75 2.00 -9.59
N LEU A 85 6.57 0.88 -10.30
CA LEU A 85 6.72 -0.46 -9.76
C LEU A 85 8.14 -0.75 -9.26
N MET A 86 9.16 -0.37 -10.03
CA MET A 86 10.56 -0.46 -9.62
C MET A 86 10.81 0.34 -8.33
N LEU A 87 10.26 1.56 -8.24
CA LEU A 87 10.41 2.41 -7.07
C LEU A 87 9.74 1.79 -5.82
N THR A 88 8.51 1.30 -5.93
CA THR A 88 7.82 0.60 -4.83
C THR A 88 8.60 -0.63 -4.37
N GLY A 89 9.12 -1.43 -5.31
CA GLY A 89 9.95 -2.58 -5.00
C GLY A 89 11.25 -2.19 -4.27
N ALA A 90 11.94 -1.15 -4.75
CA ALA A 90 13.15 -0.63 -4.11
C ALA A 90 12.88 -0.15 -2.67
N ILE A 91 11.77 0.58 -2.45
CA ILE A 91 11.35 1.04 -1.12
C ILE A 91 11.19 -0.15 -0.16
N ILE A 92 10.51 -1.21 -0.59
CA ILE A 92 10.27 -2.39 0.25
C ILE A 92 11.57 -3.10 0.58
N VAL A 93 12.46 -3.30 -0.41
CA VAL A 93 13.76 -3.94 -0.19
C VAL A 93 14.59 -3.15 0.82
N ILE A 94 14.68 -1.82 0.67
CA ILE A 94 15.39 -0.94 1.61
C ILE A 94 14.77 -1.03 3.01
N ALA A 95 13.45 -1.02 3.10
CA ALA A 95 12.74 -1.07 4.36
C ALA A 95 12.95 -2.42 5.08
N VAL A 96 12.89 -3.53 4.37
CA VAL A 96 13.14 -4.88 4.90
C VAL A 96 14.60 -5.02 5.36
N LEU A 97 15.56 -4.56 4.55
CA LEU A 97 16.99 -4.61 4.90
C LEU A 97 17.30 -3.79 6.16
N THR A 98 16.68 -2.62 6.28
CA THR A 98 16.84 -1.75 7.44
C THR A 98 16.18 -2.36 8.67
N GLN A 99 14.99 -2.97 8.51
CA GLN A 99 14.26 -3.60 9.61
C GLN A 99 14.92 -4.91 10.08
N ARG A 100 15.50 -5.71 9.18
CA ARG A 100 16.28 -6.91 9.56
C ARG A 100 17.56 -6.59 10.33
N ARG A 101 18.11 -5.39 10.18
CA ARG A 101 19.29 -4.94 10.93
C ARG A 101 18.96 -4.41 12.33
N ARG A 102 17.68 -4.26 12.68
CA ARG A 102 17.19 -3.83 13.98
C ARG A 102 16.60 -5.00 14.75
#